data_AF-A0A1B6G966-F1
#
_entry.id   AF-A0A1B6G966-F1
#
_cell.length_a   1.000
_cell.length_b   1.000
_cell.length_c   1.000
_cell.angle_alpha   90.00
_cell.angle_beta   90.00
_cell.angle_gamma   90.00
#
_symmetry.space_group_name_H-M   'P 1'
#
loop_
_entity.id
_entity.type
_entity.pdbx_description
1 polymer ?
#
loop_
_entity_poly.entity_id
_entity_poly.type
_entity_poly.pdbx_seq_one_letter_code
_entity_poly.pdbx_strand_id
1 'polypeptide(L)'
;PVLLFHDVISDAEIREVQRSAIRSKLKTNDLNEGRGSHVTHDRSSEMAIIPPGASSVMDRLDKRMGDMSNLVVSTSEGTQVTRFGVGGECLFHHDFRHSGHHLQKNGERIATVTIYLNDVPRGGHTVFEQWSLSLRPQKGAALFWINLFRNGAADFST
;
A
#
# COMPACT_ATOMS: atom_id res chain seq x y z
N PRO A 1 -8.20 14.11 2.15
CA PRO A 1 -7.06 14.66 2.93
C PRO A 1 -5.92 13.65 2.94
N VAL A 2 -4.67 14.11 3.06
CA VAL A 2 -3.48 13.27 3.26
C VAL A 2 -2.96 13.51 4.67
N LEU A 3 -2.74 12.44 5.41
CA LEU A 3 -2.23 12.48 6.78
C LEU A 3 -0.94 11.67 6.86
N LEU A 4 0.08 12.26 7.50
CA LEU A 4 1.33 11.59 7.82
C LEU A 4 1.39 11.34 9.32
N PHE A 5 1.55 10.08 9.70
CA PHE A 5 1.72 9.65 11.09
C PHE A 5 3.16 9.17 11.29
N HIS A 6 3.78 9.59 12.37
CA HIS A 6 5.14 9.16 12.73
C HIS A 6 5.12 8.07 13.79
N ASP A 7 6.19 7.29 13.86
CA ASP A 7 6.42 6.25 14.87
C ASP A 7 5.28 5.21 14.97
N VAL A 8 4.69 4.88 13.82
CA VAL A 8 3.53 3.97 13.71
C VAL A 8 3.95 2.52 13.89
N ILE A 9 5.15 2.15 13.47
CA ILE A 9 5.67 0.78 13.56
C ILE A 9 7.07 0.78 14.17
N SER A 10 7.29 -0.14 15.12
CA SER A 10 8.59 -0.28 15.76
C SER A 10 9.59 -1.07 14.91
N ASP A 11 10.88 -0.90 15.18
CA ASP A 11 11.95 -1.66 14.53
C ASP A 11 11.80 -3.18 14.65
N ALA A 12 11.26 -3.67 15.76
CA ALA A 12 11.01 -5.10 15.94
C ALA A 12 9.87 -5.60 15.03
N GLU A 13 8.80 -4.81 14.90
CA GLU A 13 7.67 -5.12 14.03
C GLU A 13 8.08 -5.03 12.54
N ILE A 14 8.85 -4.01 12.15
CA ILE A 14 9.42 -3.88 10.80
C ILE A 14 10.18 -5.14 10.41
N ARG A 15 11.07 -5.64 11.29
CA ARG A 15 11.83 -6.87 11.03
C ARG A 15 10.91 -8.07 10.81
N GLU A 16 9.81 -8.18 11.56
CA GLU A 16 8.89 -9.31 11.39
C GLU A 16 8.06 -9.22 10.11
N VAL A 17 7.63 -8.01 9.72
CA VAL A 17 6.96 -7.78 8.43
C VAL A 17 7.89 -8.16 7.27
N GLN A 18 9.15 -7.70 7.31
CA GLN A 18 10.15 -8.01 6.29
C GLN A 18 10.43 -9.52 6.21
N ARG A 19 10.61 -10.20 7.36
CA ARG A 19 10.77 -11.66 7.39
C ARG A 19 9.56 -12.38 6.81
N SER A 20 8.35 -11.94 7.14
CA SER A 20 7.12 -12.53 6.63
C SER A 20 7.02 -12.39 5.11
N ALA A 21 7.35 -11.21 4.55
CA ALA A 21 7.39 -11.00 3.11
C ALA A 21 8.43 -11.88 2.41
N ILE A 22 9.64 -12.02 2.99
CA ILE A 22 10.68 -12.92 2.46
C ILE A 22 10.21 -14.38 2.47
N ARG A 23 9.57 -14.84 3.56
CA ARG A 23 9.00 -16.19 3.66
C ARG A 23 7.89 -16.44 2.63
N SER A 24 7.07 -15.43 2.36
CA SER A 24 6.03 -15.48 1.32
C SER A 24 6.59 -15.46 -0.10
N LYS A 25 7.92 -15.40 -0.27
CA LYS A 25 8.65 -15.33 -1.54
C LYS A 25 8.20 -14.12 -2.36
N LEU A 26 8.75 -12.95 -2.05
CA LEU A 26 8.66 -11.77 -2.90
C LEU A 26 8.81 -12.18 -4.38
N LYS A 27 7.82 -11.83 -5.20
CA LYS A 27 7.84 -12.07 -6.64
C LYS A 27 7.96 -10.74 -7.35
N THR A 28 8.71 -10.70 -8.44
CA THR A 28 8.64 -9.57 -9.38
C THR A 28 7.18 -9.38 -9.78
N ASN A 29 6.72 -8.13 -9.82
CA ASN A 29 5.39 -7.79 -10.31
C ASN A 29 5.32 -8.02 -11.84
N ASP A 30 5.26 -9.28 -12.25
CA ASP A 30 4.85 -9.72 -13.58
C ASP A 30 3.38 -10.16 -13.46
N LEU A 31 2.42 -9.35 -13.93
CA LEU A 31 1.02 -9.77 -13.97
C LEU A 31 0.83 -10.76 -15.14
N ASN A 32 0.66 -12.04 -14.81
CA ASN A 32 0.16 -13.06 -15.73
C ASN A 32 -1.34 -12.85 -15.94
N GLU A 33 -1.71 -12.01 -16.91
CA GLU A 33 -3.01 -12.12 -17.55
C GLU A 33 -2.90 -13.16 -18.67
N GLY A 34 -3.74 -14.18 -18.62
CA GLY A 34 -3.60 -15.40 -19.42
C GLY A 34 -3.67 -15.16 -20.93
N ARG A 35 -2.52 -14.86 -21.56
CA ARG A 35 -2.08 -15.17 -22.93
C ARG A 35 -0.87 -14.28 -23.24
N GLY A 36 0.32 -14.73 -22.85
CA GLY A 36 1.58 -14.04 -23.11
C GLY A 36 2.00 -13.10 -21.98
N SER A 37 3.23 -13.29 -21.50
CA SER A 37 3.84 -12.40 -20.51
C SER A 37 4.09 -11.04 -21.15
N HIS A 38 3.24 -10.06 -20.85
CA HIS A 38 3.52 -8.65 -21.12
C HIS A 38 3.97 -8.02 -19.81
N VAL A 39 5.25 -7.63 -19.75
CA VAL A 39 5.79 -6.83 -18.65
C VAL A 39 5.03 -5.50 -18.64
N THR A 40 4.31 -5.20 -17.57
CA THR A 40 3.74 -3.84 -17.40
C THR A 40 4.88 -2.93 -16.96
N HIS A 41 5.10 -1.84 -17.70
CA HIS A 41 6.12 -0.85 -17.38
C HIS A 41 5.73 0.03 -16.17
N ASP A 42 4.52 -0.16 -15.62
CA ASP A 42 3.96 0.73 -14.62
C ASP A 42 4.53 0.50 -13.21
N ARG A 43 5.07 -0.69 -12.92
CA ARG A 43 5.65 -1.02 -11.63
C ARG A 43 6.90 -1.87 -11.75
N SER A 44 8.03 -1.33 -11.37
CA SER A 44 9.32 -2.03 -11.26
C SER A 44 9.62 -2.32 -9.79
N SER A 45 9.08 -3.44 -9.29
CA SER A 45 9.18 -3.83 -7.87
C SER A 45 8.97 -5.32 -7.64
N GLU A 46 9.39 -5.81 -6.46
CA GLU A 46 9.01 -7.13 -5.94
C GLU A 46 7.89 -6.99 -4.91
N MET A 47 6.96 -7.94 -4.85
CA MET A 47 5.78 -7.90 -3.98
C MET A 47 5.50 -9.24 -3.30
N ALA A 48 5.02 -9.18 -2.06
CA ALA A 48 4.41 -10.29 -1.35
C ALA A 48 3.10 -9.81 -0.71
N ILE A 49 2.13 -10.72 -0.59
CA ILE A 49 0.90 -10.48 0.16
C ILE A 49 0.98 -11.28 1.45
N ILE A 50 0.78 -10.61 2.58
CA ILE A 50 0.65 -11.22 3.90
C ILE A 50 -0.84 -11.26 4.24
N PRO A 51 -1.45 -12.45 4.43
CA PRO A 51 -2.87 -12.54 4.74
C PRO A 51 -3.17 -11.96 6.14
N PRO A 52 -4.40 -11.49 6.39
CA PRO A 52 -4.84 -11.12 7.74
C PRO A 52 -4.67 -12.30 8.71
N GLY A 53 -4.34 -12.04 9.98
CA GLY A 53 -4.13 -13.12 10.95
C GLY A 53 -2.81 -13.89 10.79
N ALA A 54 -1.92 -13.49 9.87
CA ALA A 54 -0.67 -14.23 9.63
C ALA A 54 0.28 -14.26 10.85
N SER A 55 0.21 -13.26 11.72
CA SER A 55 0.94 -13.22 12.99
C SER A 55 0.35 -12.19 13.94
N SER A 56 0.65 -12.33 15.23
CA SER A 56 0.23 -11.33 16.23
C SER A 56 0.82 -9.93 15.99
N VAL A 57 1.92 -9.80 15.24
CA VAL A 57 2.43 -8.49 14.80
C VAL A 57 1.50 -7.85 13.78
N MET A 58 1.04 -8.63 12.79
CA MET A 58 0.10 -8.14 11.78
C MET A 58 -1.24 -7.77 12.42
N ASP A 59 -1.76 -8.57 13.34
CA ASP A 59 -3.03 -8.28 14.03
C ASP A 59 -2.97 -6.96 14.81
N ARG A 60 -1.83 -6.68 15.46
CA ARG A 60 -1.62 -5.41 16.16
C ARG A 60 -1.50 -4.23 15.20
N LEU A 61 -0.87 -4.44 14.03
CA LEU A 61 -0.79 -3.42 12.99
C LEU A 61 -2.15 -3.11 12.40
N ASP A 62 -2.95 -4.12 12.08
CA ASP A 62 -4.33 -3.95 11.58
C ASP A 62 -5.17 -3.17 12.58
N LYS A 63 -5.13 -3.53 13.87
CA LYS A 63 -5.82 -2.76 14.91
C LYS A 63 -5.36 -1.30 14.96
N ARG A 64 -4.05 -1.06 14.92
CA ARG A 64 -3.46 0.29 14.95
C ARG A 64 -3.88 1.10 13.73
N MET A 65 -3.91 0.50 12.54
CA MET A 65 -4.40 1.15 11.32
C MET A 65 -5.88 1.50 11.42
N GLY A 66 -6.70 0.62 12.01
CA GLY A 66 -8.10 0.90 12.31
C GLY A 66 -8.26 2.09 13.26
N ASP A 67 -7.51 2.11 14.37
CA ASP A 67 -7.53 3.20 15.35
C ASP A 67 -7.08 4.54 14.73
N MET A 68 -6.05 4.54 13.88
CA MET A 68 -5.53 5.74 13.22
C MET A 68 -6.46 6.30 12.15
N SER A 69 -7.07 5.41 11.36
CA SER A 69 -7.94 5.80 10.23
C SER A 69 -9.40 6.02 10.63
N ASN A 70 -9.79 5.52 11.81
CA ASN A 70 -11.18 5.39 12.23
C ASN A 70 -12.03 4.57 11.24
N LEU A 71 -11.41 3.56 10.61
CA LEU A 71 -12.05 2.63 9.68
C LEU A 71 -12.01 1.20 10.21
N VAL A 72 -12.97 0.40 9.75
CA VAL A 72 -13.02 -1.03 10.06
C VAL A 72 -12.04 -1.78 9.14
N VAL A 73 -11.10 -2.50 9.74
CA VAL A 73 -10.07 -3.26 9.01
C VAL A 73 -10.49 -4.69 8.66
N SER A 74 -11.65 -5.18 9.12
CA SER A 74 -12.10 -6.53 8.78
C SER A 74 -12.42 -6.72 7.29
N THR A 75 -12.62 -5.62 6.56
CA THR A 75 -12.80 -5.61 5.10
C THR A 75 -11.51 -5.27 4.34
N SER A 76 -10.38 -5.13 5.04
CA SER A 76 -9.11 -4.84 4.39
C SER A 76 -8.64 -6.03 3.57
N GLU A 77 -7.89 -5.73 2.51
CA GLU A 77 -7.18 -6.75 1.77
C GLU A 77 -5.98 -7.27 2.58
N GLY A 78 -5.37 -8.37 2.13
CA GLY A 78 -4.09 -8.80 2.68
C GLY A 78 -3.04 -7.71 2.52
N THR A 79 -2.19 -7.55 3.54
CA THR A 79 -1.15 -6.52 3.53
C THR A 79 -0.17 -6.77 2.39
N GLN A 80 -0.08 -5.83 1.48
CA GLN A 80 0.91 -5.82 0.42
C GLN A 80 2.24 -5.29 0.96
N VAL A 81 3.30 -6.09 0.87
CA VAL A 81 4.67 -5.65 1.13
C VAL A 81 5.41 -5.56 -0.19
N THR A 82 5.86 -4.36 -0.53
CA THR A 82 6.55 -4.09 -1.79
C THR A 82 7.98 -3.61 -1.53
N ARG A 83 8.91 -4.10 -2.37
CA ARG A 83 10.32 -3.75 -2.33
C ARG A 83 10.71 -3.17 -3.68
N PHE A 84 11.23 -1.95 -3.67
CA PHE A 84 11.80 -1.29 -4.83
C PHE A 84 13.33 -1.44 -4.80
N GLY A 85 13.88 -1.94 -5.91
CA GLY A 85 15.32 -1.93 -6.14
C GLY A 85 15.83 -0.53 -6.53
N VAL A 86 17.13 -0.40 -6.80
CA VAL A 86 17.67 0.85 -7.37
C VAL A 86 17.02 1.10 -8.73
N GLY A 87 16.42 2.27 -8.92
CA GLY A 87 15.66 2.62 -10.12
C GLY A 87 14.29 1.94 -10.22
N GLY A 88 13.88 1.16 -9.22
CA GLY A 88 12.52 0.65 -9.13
C GLY A 88 11.54 1.79 -8.85
N GLU A 89 10.40 1.77 -9.52
CA GLU A 89 9.38 2.81 -9.42
C GLU A 89 7.98 2.23 -9.54
N CYS A 90 7.00 3.04 -9.15
CA CYS A 90 5.60 2.82 -9.43
C CYS A 90 5.08 4.10 -10.11
N LEU A 91 4.61 3.98 -11.35
CA LEU A 91 4.00 5.09 -12.08
C LEU A 91 2.70 5.53 -11.39
N PHE A 92 2.24 6.73 -11.74
CA PHE A 92 1.00 7.29 -11.22
C PHE A 92 -0.18 6.37 -11.52
N HIS A 93 -0.98 6.11 -10.49
CA HIS A 93 -2.14 5.24 -10.53
C HIS A 93 -3.11 5.65 -9.44
N HIS A 94 -4.33 5.13 -9.52
CA HIS A 94 -5.31 5.24 -8.45
C HIS A 94 -5.48 3.93 -7.71
N ASP A 95 -5.71 4.00 -6.41
CA ASP A 95 -5.89 2.82 -5.57
C ASP A 95 -7.31 2.28 -5.59
N PHE A 96 -8.33 3.13 -5.83
CA PHE A 96 -9.68 2.66 -6.08
C PHE A 96 -9.69 1.77 -7.33
N ARG A 97 -10.54 0.74 -7.35
CA ARG A 97 -10.68 -0.09 -8.54
C ARG A 97 -11.65 0.62 -9.48
N HIS A 98 -11.27 0.75 -10.75
CA HIS A 98 -12.20 1.26 -11.75
C HIS A 98 -13.17 0.13 -12.15
N SER A 99 -14.13 -0.20 -11.28
CA SER A 99 -15.18 -1.16 -11.61
C SER A 99 -16.44 -0.40 -11.97
N GLY A 100 -16.70 -0.16 -13.26
CA GLY A 100 -17.78 0.71 -13.76
C GLY A 100 -19.12 0.59 -12.99
N HIS A 101 -20.04 -0.28 -13.43
CA HIS A 101 -21.31 -0.55 -12.72
C HIS A 101 -21.28 -1.84 -11.89
N HIS A 102 -20.14 -2.52 -11.83
CA HIS A 102 -19.98 -3.81 -11.18
C HIS A 102 -19.11 -3.66 -9.94
N LEU A 103 -19.72 -3.17 -8.86
CA LEU A 103 -19.10 -3.22 -7.54
C LEU A 103 -18.58 -4.64 -7.29
N GLN A 104 -17.29 -4.75 -7.00
CA GLN A 104 -16.68 -6.02 -6.62
C GLN A 104 -17.43 -6.59 -5.42
N LYS A 105 -17.35 -7.92 -5.23
CA LYS A 105 -18.04 -8.62 -4.13
C LYS A 105 -17.74 -8.04 -2.74
N ASN A 106 -16.61 -7.34 -2.60
CA ASN A 106 -16.15 -6.70 -1.36
C ASN A 106 -16.18 -5.16 -1.40
N GLY A 107 -16.79 -4.55 -2.42
CA GLY A 107 -16.84 -3.11 -2.61
C GLY A 107 -15.56 -2.48 -3.16
N GLU A 108 -15.50 -1.15 -3.09
CA GLU A 108 -14.36 -0.33 -3.54
C GLU A 108 -13.40 0.02 -2.40
N ARG A 109 -12.13 0.30 -2.74
CA ARG A 109 -11.11 0.71 -1.76
C ARG A 109 -11.36 2.16 -1.35
N ILE A 110 -11.91 2.36 -0.16
CA ILE A 110 -12.25 3.69 0.38
C ILE A 110 -11.01 4.50 0.76
N ALA A 111 -9.95 3.84 1.24
CA ALA A 111 -8.76 4.50 1.76
C ALA A 111 -7.53 3.61 1.62
N THR A 112 -6.35 4.23 1.70
CA THR A 112 -5.06 3.54 1.68
C THR A 112 -4.22 3.98 2.87
N VAL A 113 -3.54 3.01 3.50
CA VAL A 113 -2.45 3.23 4.45
C VAL A 113 -1.18 2.62 3.87
N THR A 114 -0.13 3.44 3.70
CA THR A 114 1.20 3.01 3.29
C THR A 114 2.19 3.22 4.44
N ILE A 115 2.89 2.18 4.86
CA ILE A 115 3.90 2.27 5.93
C ILE A 115 5.30 2.14 5.34
N TYR A 116 6.20 3.05 5.67
CA TYR A 116 7.60 2.99 5.22
C TYR A 116 8.43 2.13 6.16
N LEU A 117 8.96 1.02 5.65
CA LEU A 117 9.70 0.03 6.43
C LEU A 117 11.20 0.31 6.55
N ASN A 118 11.73 1.27 5.79
CA ASN A 118 13.12 1.69 5.84
C ASN A 118 13.28 3.13 5.33
N ASP A 119 14.39 3.75 5.71
CA ASP A 119 14.79 5.04 5.13
C ASP A 119 15.40 4.81 3.74
N VAL A 120 15.15 5.76 2.85
CA VAL A 120 15.71 5.75 1.50
C VAL A 120 16.67 6.94 1.36
N PRO A 121 17.96 6.70 1.04
CA PRO A 121 18.93 7.78 0.93
C PRO A 121 18.58 8.82 -0.14
N ARG A 122 18.07 8.39 -1.29
CA ARG A 122 17.70 9.24 -2.44
C ARG A 122 16.51 8.65 -3.20
N GLY A 123 15.56 9.50 -3.61
CA GLY A 123 14.36 9.08 -4.34
C GLY A 123 13.36 8.34 -3.45
N GLY A 124 12.46 7.55 -4.07
CA GLY A 124 11.45 6.76 -3.37
C GLY A 124 10.30 7.58 -2.78
N HIS A 125 10.09 8.81 -3.25
CA HIS A 125 9.02 9.67 -2.77
C HIS A 125 7.65 9.11 -3.18
N THR A 126 6.65 9.29 -2.32
CA THR A 126 5.24 9.17 -2.70
C THR A 126 4.76 10.53 -3.17
N VAL A 127 4.25 10.61 -4.39
CA VAL A 127 3.89 11.87 -5.06
C VAL A 127 2.42 11.88 -5.41
N PHE A 128 1.71 12.93 -5.01
CA PHE A 128 0.34 13.23 -5.43
C PHE A 128 0.40 14.41 -6.41
N GLU A 129 0.32 14.09 -7.71
CA GLU A 129 0.53 15.06 -8.80
C GLU A 129 -0.47 16.23 -8.73
N GLN A 130 -1.76 15.91 -8.59
CA GLN A 130 -2.85 16.90 -8.57
C GLN A 130 -2.76 17.87 -7.39
N TRP A 131 -2.05 17.48 -6.32
CA TRP A 131 -1.82 18.31 -5.14
C TRP A 131 -0.42 18.94 -5.11
N SER A 132 0.41 18.68 -6.12
CA SER A 132 1.82 19.09 -6.13
C SER A 132 2.55 18.73 -4.83
N LEU A 133 2.18 17.57 -4.26
CA LEU A 133 2.68 17.10 -2.96
C LEU A 133 3.67 15.97 -3.18
N SER A 134 4.83 16.07 -2.54
CA SER A 134 5.87 15.04 -2.57
C SER A 134 6.30 14.72 -1.14
N LEU A 135 6.18 13.45 -0.76
CA LEU A 135 6.50 12.97 0.58
C LEU A 135 7.69 12.04 0.51
N ARG A 136 8.74 12.38 1.27
CA ARG A 136 9.92 11.54 1.39
C ARG A 136 9.61 10.37 2.34
N PRO A 137 9.97 9.13 1.98
CA PRO A 137 9.80 7.99 2.87
C PRO A 137 10.66 8.17 4.12
N GLN A 138 10.02 8.04 5.28
CA GLN A 138 10.67 8.04 6.59
C GLN A 138 10.33 6.75 7.30
N LYS A 139 11.34 5.97 7.69
CA LYS A 139 11.15 4.70 8.38
C LYS A 139 10.24 4.86 9.59
N GLY A 140 9.29 3.94 9.72
CA GLY A 140 8.33 3.92 10.83
C GLY A 140 7.12 4.84 10.63
N ALA A 141 7.14 5.75 9.65
CA ALA A 141 6.00 6.60 9.34
C ALA A 141 4.97 5.87 8.48
N ALA A 142 3.70 6.26 8.64
CA ALA A 142 2.59 5.82 7.80
C ALA A 142 1.89 7.00 7.14
N LEU A 143 1.66 6.85 5.85
CA LEU A 143 0.91 7.78 5.03
C LEU A 143 -0.52 7.25 4.83
N PHE A 144 -1.51 8.10 5.05
CA PHE A 144 -2.92 7.76 4.92
C PHE A 144 -3.65 8.76 4.04
N TRP A 145 -4.51 8.25 3.15
CA TRP A 145 -5.41 9.07 2.36
C TRP A 145 -6.70 8.31 2.04
N ILE A 146 -7.72 9.08 1.65
CA ILE A 146 -9.04 8.58 1.25
C ILE A 146 -9.11 8.62 -0.28
N ASN A 147 -9.52 7.52 -0.91
CA ASN A 147 -9.58 7.35 -2.36
C ASN A 147 -10.95 7.74 -2.95
N LEU A 148 -11.98 7.87 -2.11
CA LEU A 148 -13.36 8.13 -2.53
C LEU A 148 -13.95 9.36 -1.82
N PHE A 149 -14.77 10.13 -2.53
CA PHE A 149 -15.61 11.15 -1.92
C PHE A 149 -16.68 10.52 -1.02
N ARG A 150 -17.31 11.34 -0.15
CA ARG A 150 -18.35 10.87 0.79
C ARG A 150 -19.58 10.25 0.11
N ASN A 151 -19.81 10.57 -1.15
CA ASN A 151 -20.89 9.98 -1.96
C ASN A 151 -20.46 8.67 -2.65
N GLY A 152 -19.25 8.15 -2.37
CA GLY A 152 -18.70 6.93 -2.95
C GLY A 152 -18.08 7.10 -4.35
N ALA A 153 -18.10 8.30 -4.92
CA ALA A 153 -17.44 8.56 -6.19
C ALA A 153 -15.92 8.55 -6.04
N ALA A 154 -15.21 8.09 -7.07
CA ALA A 154 -13.75 8.09 -7.11
C ALA A 154 -13.17 9.51 -7.02
N ASP A 155 -12.16 9.70 -6.19
CA ASP A 155 -11.36 10.92 -6.12
C ASP A 155 -10.12 10.79 -7.01
N PHE A 156 -10.16 11.39 -8.19
CA PHE A 156 -9.03 11.37 -9.14
C PHE A 156 -7.89 12.31 -8.73
N SER A 157 -8.01 13.03 -7.61
CA SER A 157 -6.93 13.88 -7.10
C SER A 157 -5.94 13.14 -6.19
N THR A 158 -6.30 11.92 -5.76
CA THR A 158 -5.46 11.05 -4.92
C THR A 158 -4.67 10.04 -5.72
#